data_AF-A0A941ZUC7-F1
#
_entry.id   AF-A0A941ZUC7-F1
#
_cell.length_a   1.000
_cell.length_b   1.000
_cell.length_c   1.000
_cell.angle_alpha   90.00
_cell.angle_beta   90.00
_cell.angle_gamma   90.00
#
_symmetry.space_group_name_H-M   'P 1'
#
loop_
_entity.id
_entity.type
_entity.pdbx_description
1 polymer ?
#
loop_
_entity_poly.entity_id
_entity_poly.type
_entity_poly.pdbx_seq_one_letter_code
_entity_poly.pdbx_strand_id
1 'polypeptide(L)'
;LRLLNYGFENFESVLLFRAMQPVKVASLYRGARASVSMGFLQDFHLLLPRGTAARVKAEIITRQPQLAPVRRGQRIGTLRLSLDGKPFGDYPLVALHDVAVAGIFGRGWDTIRLFFGQ
;
A
#
# COMPACT_ATOMS: atom_id res chain seq x y z
N LEU A 1 -36.91 -6.26 -0.56
CA LEU A 1 -36.05 -5.93 -1.74
C LEU A 1 -35.71 -4.43 -1.88
N ARG A 2 -36.45 -3.49 -1.27
CA ARG A 2 -36.19 -2.03 -1.40
C ARG A 2 -34.80 -1.55 -0.96
N LEU A 3 -34.21 -2.16 0.09
CA LEU A 3 -32.88 -1.78 0.59
C LEU A 3 -31.73 -2.19 -0.35
N LEU A 4 -31.90 -3.30 -1.09
CA LEU A 4 -30.86 -3.79 -1.99
C LEU A 4 -30.77 -2.91 -3.24
N ASN A 5 -31.92 -2.54 -3.82
CA ASN A 5 -31.96 -1.62 -4.97
C ASN A 5 -31.34 -0.26 -4.62
N TYR A 6 -31.63 0.27 -3.43
CA TYR A 6 -31.06 1.55 -2.99
C TYR A 6 -29.52 1.53 -2.94
N GLY A 7 -28.91 0.43 -2.50
CA GLY A 7 -27.45 0.29 -2.47
C GLY A 7 -26.82 0.30 -3.87
N PHE A 8 -27.45 -0.35 -4.85
CA PHE A 8 -26.94 -0.39 -6.24
C PHE A 8 -27.16 0.91 -7.03
N GLU A 9 -28.22 1.64 -6.72
CA GLU A 9 -28.54 2.90 -7.40
C GLU A 9 -27.67 4.06 -6.91
N ASN A 10 -27.31 4.09 -5.63
CA ASN A 10 -26.65 5.24 -5.01
C ASN A 10 -25.13 5.10 -4.88
N PHE A 11 -24.59 3.88 -4.93
CA PHE A 11 -23.15 3.63 -4.80
C PHE A 11 -22.57 3.00 -6.07
N GLU A 12 -21.34 3.37 -6.39
CA GLU A 12 -20.52 2.76 -7.44
C GLU A 12 -19.22 2.24 -6.84
N SER A 13 -18.74 1.10 -7.36
CA SER A 13 -17.43 0.55 -7.00
C SER A 13 -16.40 1.05 -7.99
N VAL A 14 -15.46 1.87 -7.52
CA VAL A 14 -14.39 2.44 -8.34
C VAL A 14 -13.08 1.73 -8.03
N LEU A 15 -12.44 1.17 -9.07
CA LEU A 15 -11.07 0.66 -8.97
C LEU A 15 -10.10 1.84 -8.94
N LEU A 16 -9.48 2.09 -7.79
CA LEU A 16 -8.52 3.19 -7.64
C LEU A 16 -7.09 2.77 -7.96
N PHE A 17 -6.68 1.58 -7.52
CA PHE A 17 -5.35 1.05 -7.77
C PHE A 17 -5.42 -0.45 -8.07
N ARG A 18 -4.66 -0.90 -9.07
CA ARG A 18 -4.51 -2.32 -9.36
C ARG A 18 -3.57 -3.00 -8.37
N ALA A 19 -3.76 -4.30 -8.20
CA ALA A 19 -2.84 -5.17 -7.49
C ALA A 19 -1.41 -4.98 -8.01
N MET A 20 -0.44 -4.90 -7.09
CA MET A 20 0.98 -4.75 -7.40
C MET A 20 1.34 -3.47 -8.18
N GLN A 21 0.40 -2.53 -8.36
CA GLN A 21 0.69 -1.24 -8.96
C GLN A 21 1.42 -0.34 -7.95
N PRO A 22 2.57 0.25 -8.32
CA PRO A 22 3.27 1.19 -7.45
C PRO A 22 2.44 2.46 -7.31
N VAL A 23 1.98 2.74 -6.08
CA VAL A 23 1.25 3.96 -5.72
C VAL A 23 2.24 5.09 -5.45
N LYS A 24 3.34 4.78 -4.77
CA LYS A 24 4.44 5.72 -4.51
C LYS A 24 5.76 4.96 -4.41
N VAL A 25 6.86 5.65 -4.70
CA VAL A 25 8.22 5.15 -4.44
C VAL A 25 8.79 5.97 -3.29
N ALA A 26 9.23 5.29 -2.22
CA ALA A 26 9.93 5.94 -1.12
C ALA A 26 11.40 5.59 -1.16
N SER A 27 12.25 6.58 -0.86
CA SER A 27 13.68 6.34 -0.67
C SER A 27 13.91 5.50 0.58
N LEU A 28 14.71 4.47 0.42
CA LEU A 28 15.07 3.52 1.46
C LEU A 28 16.52 3.72 1.85
N TYR A 29 16.76 3.94 3.13
CA TYR A 29 18.09 4.15 3.68
C TYR A 29 18.69 2.82 4.16
N ARG A 30 19.99 2.63 3.91
CA ARG A 30 20.75 1.39 4.22
C ARG A 30 20.17 0.12 3.58
N GLY A 31 19.35 0.25 2.54
CA GLY A 31 18.86 -0.88 1.76
C GLY A 31 19.84 -1.30 0.68
N ALA A 32 19.79 -2.58 0.30
CA ALA A 32 20.42 -3.08 -0.90
C ALA A 32 19.89 -2.41 -2.18
N ARG A 33 18.68 -1.82 -2.10
CA ARG A 33 18.16 -0.84 -3.04
C ARG A 33 17.96 0.50 -2.33
N ALA A 34 18.16 1.58 -3.06
CA ALA A 34 17.98 2.94 -2.55
C ALA A 34 16.50 3.36 -2.44
N SER A 35 15.57 2.52 -2.89
CA SER A 35 14.14 2.81 -2.86
C SER A 35 13.31 1.53 -2.72
N VAL A 36 12.07 1.70 -2.24
CA VAL A 36 11.05 0.66 -2.16
C VAL A 36 9.73 1.20 -2.71
N SER A 37 9.07 0.38 -3.53
CA SER A 37 7.75 0.69 -4.07
C SER A 37 6.68 0.29 -3.08
N MET A 38 5.75 1.19 -2.81
CA MET A 38 4.58 0.94 -1.96
C MET A 38 3.29 0.95 -2.77
N GLY A 39 2.38 0.05 -2.42
CA GLY A 39 1.08 -0.09 -3.06
C GLY A 39 0.20 -1.11 -2.34
N PHE A 40 -0.72 -1.72 -3.09
CA PHE A 40 -1.61 -2.76 -2.61
C PHE A 40 -1.23 -4.11 -3.22
N LEU A 41 -1.33 -5.20 -2.45
CA LEU A 41 -1.08 -6.56 -2.97
C LEU A 41 -2.24 -7.10 -3.80
N GLN A 42 -3.42 -6.51 -3.64
CA GLN A 42 -4.67 -6.86 -4.32
C GLN A 42 -5.31 -5.60 -4.90
N ASP A 43 -6.29 -5.78 -5.78
CA ASP A 43 -7.03 -4.66 -6.35
C ASP A 43 -7.71 -3.85 -5.24
N PHE A 44 -7.51 -2.54 -5.28
CA PHE A 44 -8.07 -1.62 -4.30
C PHE A 44 -9.31 -0.92 -4.89
N HIS A 45 -10.47 -1.45 -4.52
CA HIS A 45 -11.77 -0.91 -4.86
C HIS A 45 -12.32 -0.05 -3.73
N LEU A 46 -12.96 1.05 -4.09
CA LEU A 46 -13.65 1.92 -3.15
C LEU A 46 -15.11 2.08 -3.56
N LEU A 47 -16.01 1.81 -2.60
CA LEU A 47 -17.43 2.08 -2.75
C LEU A 47 -17.69 3.55 -2.43
N LEU A 48 -18.11 4.30 -3.43
CA LEU A 48 -18.34 5.73 -3.34
C LEU A 48 -19.79 6.04 -3.76
N PRO A 49 -20.43 7.06 -3.16
CA PRO A 49 -21.67 7.57 -3.69
C PRO A 49 -21.48 8.04 -5.13
N ARG A 50 -22.43 7.77 -6.01
CA ARG A 50 -22.31 8.11 -7.43
C ARG A 50 -22.01 9.60 -7.62
N GLY A 51 -21.03 9.89 -8.46
CA GLY A 51 -20.62 11.27 -8.78
C GLY A 51 -19.75 11.95 -7.71
N THR A 52 -19.35 11.25 -6.64
CA THR A 52 -18.38 11.78 -5.67
C THR A 52 -16.94 11.41 -6.00
N ALA A 53 -16.70 10.48 -6.93
CA ALA A 53 -15.36 10.00 -7.27
C ALA A 53 -14.37 11.12 -7.62
N ALA A 54 -14.82 12.13 -8.38
CA ALA A 54 -14.00 13.30 -8.73
C ALA A 54 -13.66 14.22 -7.55
N ARG A 55 -14.38 14.10 -6.43
CA ARG A 55 -14.18 14.91 -5.21
C ARG A 55 -13.31 14.22 -4.17
N VAL A 56 -12.96 12.95 -4.37
CA VAL A 56 -12.09 12.20 -3.46
C VAL A 56 -10.66 12.72 -3.58
N LYS A 57 -10.07 13.07 -2.44
CA LYS A 57 -8.66 13.46 -2.32
C LYS A 57 -7.89 12.34 -1.65
N ALA A 58 -6.79 11.94 -2.28
CA ALA A 58 -5.88 10.92 -1.78
C ALA A 58 -4.58 11.56 -1.28
N GLU A 59 -4.25 11.33 -0.02
CA GLU A 59 -3.01 11.78 0.61
C GLU A 59 -2.20 10.57 1.08
N ILE A 60 -0.89 10.59 0.83
CA ILE A 60 -0.01 9.49 1.22
C ILE A 60 0.84 9.93 2.40
N ILE A 61 0.54 9.35 3.56
CA ILE A 61 1.25 9.58 4.82
C ILE A 61 2.30 8.49 4.99
N THR A 62 3.57 8.90 5.01
CA THR A 62 4.71 8.00 5.18
C THR A 62 5.68 8.61 6.18
N ARG A 63 6.27 7.81 7.06
CA ARG A 63 7.38 8.25 7.90
C ARG A 63 8.67 8.18 7.08
N GLN A 64 9.35 9.30 6.89
CA GLN A 64 10.64 9.35 6.21
C GLN A 64 11.74 9.64 7.24
N PRO A 65 12.96 9.09 7.10
CA PRO A 65 13.38 8.10 6.09
C PRO A 65 12.90 6.68 6.41
N GLN A 66 12.63 5.87 5.38
CA GLN A 66 12.37 4.44 5.55
C GLN A 66 13.69 3.68 5.70
N LEU A 67 13.78 2.75 6.65
CA LEU A 67 14.99 1.97 6.93
C LEU A 67 14.83 0.53 6.41
N ALA A 68 15.90 -0.03 5.86
CA ALA A 68 15.97 -1.47 5.56
C ALA A 68 16.20 -2.29 6.85
N PRO A 69 15.80 -3.58 6.90
CA PRO A 69 15.15 -4.35 5.85
C PRO A 69 13.65 -4.07 5.75
N VAL A 70 13.12 -4.15 4.53
CA VAL A 70 11.68 -4.09 4.27
C VAL A 70 11.25 -5.39 3.62
N ARG A 71 10.19 -6.02 4.13
CA ARG A 71 9.62 -7.22 3.52
C ARG A 71 8.42 -6.90 2.65
N ARG A 72 8.19 -7.66 1.59
CA ARG A 72 6.96 -7.59 0.80
C ARG A 72 5.75 -7.76 1.74
N GLY A 73 4.74 -6.91 1.58
CA GLY A 73 3.57 -6.88 2.45
C GLY A 73 3.76 -6.12 3.77
N GLN A 74 4.97 -5.66 4.09
CA GLN A 74 5.19 -4.80 5.26
C GLN A 74 4.55 -3.43 5.02
N ARG A 75 3.77 -2.95 6.00
CA ARG A 75 3.21 -1.61 5.98
C ARG A 75 4.31 -0.56 6.08
N ILE A 76 4.44 0.27 5.05
CA ILE A 76 5.44 1.34 4.95
C ILE A 76 4.82 2.73 4.71
N GLY A 77 3.50 2.80 4.58
CA GLY A 77 2.75 4.04 4.49
C GLY A 77 1.27 3.83 4.76
N THR A 78 0.53 4.93 4.69
CA THR A 78 -0.93 4.97 4.78
C THR A 78 -1.46 5.87 3.68
N LEU A 79 -2.42 5.37 2.91
CA LEU A 79 -3.25 6.15 2.00
C LEU A 79 -4.43 6.67 2.80
N ARG A 80 -4.44 7.98 3.06
CA ARG A 80 -5.57 8.68 3.66
C ARG A 80 -6.46 9.22 2.56
N LEU A 81 -7.71 8.80 2.56
CA LEU A 81 -8.72 9.32 1.65
C LEU A 81 -9.59 10.33 2.39
N SER A 82 -9.92 11.43 1.71
CA SER A 82 -10.86 12.43 2.20
C SER A 82 -11.88 12.77 1.12
N LEU A 83 -13.11 13.03 1.54
CA LEU A 83 -14.20 13.46 0.67
C LEU A 83 -14.77 14.76 1.23
N ASP A 84 -14.78 15.81 0.41
CA ASP A 84 -15.29 17.13 0.79
C ASP A 84 -14.68 17.64 2.12
N GLY A 85 -13.38 17.38 2.32
CA GLY A 85 -12.62 17.79 3.51
C GLY A 85 -12.78 16.90 4.74
N LYS A 86 -13.66 15.89 4.70
CA LYS A 86 -13.84 14.92 5.80
C LYS A 86 -13.00 13.67 5.55
N PRO A 87 -12.37 13.09 6.58
CA PRO A 87 -11.67 11.82 6.44
C PRO A 87 -12.67 10.72 6.05
N PHE A 88 -12.40 10.05 4.94
CA PHE A 88 -13.20 8.94 4.43
C PHE A 88 -12.68 7.61 4.94
N GLY A 89 -11.35 7.43 4.93
CA GLY A 89 -10.72 6.21 5.43
C GLY A 89 -9.20 6.23 5.30
N ASP A 90 -8.55 5.43 6.14
CA ASP A 90 -7.10 5.23 6.14
C ASP A 90 -6.79 3.79 5.73
N TYR A 91 -6.02 3.61 4.66
CA TYR A 91 -5.71 2.31 4.08
C TYR A 91 -4.19 2.06 4.13
N PRO A 92 -3.72 0.91 4.63
CA PRO A 92 -2.29 0.64 4.72
C PRO A 92 -1.68 0.45 3.33
N LEU A 93 -0.60 1.18 3.04
CA LEU A 93 0.25 0.94 1.88
C LEU A 93 1.39 0.02 2.30
N VAL A 94 1.58 -1.05 1.53
CA VAL A 94 2.56 -2.08 1.82
C VAL A 94 3.65 -2.12 0.76
N ALA A 95 4.83 -2.63 1.15
CA ALA A 95 5.93 -2.82 0.23
C ALA A 95 5.59 -3.89 -0.82
N LEU A 96 5.84 -3.57 -2.08
CA LEU A 96 5.54 -4.49 -3.20
C LEU A 96 6.63 -5.55 -3.40
N HIS A 97 7.81 -5.33 -2.83
CA HIS A 97 8.96 -6.23 -2.93
C HIS A 97 9.82 -6.17 -1.66
N ASP A 98 10.61 -7.22 -1.45
CA ASP A 98 11.60 -7.28 -0.38
C ASP A 98 12.82 -6.42 -0.72
N VAL A 99 13.32 -5.69 0.28
CA VAL A 99 14.59 -4.98 0.23
C VAL A 99 15.39 -5.31 1.48
N ALA A 100 16.46 -6.07 1.30
CA ALA A 100 17.39 -6.42 2.37
C ALA A 100 18.30 -5.22 2.72
N VAL A 101 19.02 -5.29 3.84
CA VAL A 101 20.05 -4.31 4.20
C VAL A 101 21.20 -4.35 3.18
N ALA A 102 21.83 -3.21 2.91
CA ALA A 102 23.06 -3.16 2.11
C ALA A 102 24.17 -3.97 2.81
N GLY A 103 24.85 -4.86 2.08
CA GLY A 103 26.04 -5.58 2.58
C GLY A 103 25.82 -7.02 3.07
N ILE A 104 24.57 -7.52 3.22
CA ILE A 104 24.30 -8.92 3.61
C ILE A 104 24.34 -9.94 2.44
N PHE A 105 24.47 -9.48 1.20
CA PHE A 105 24.45 -10.33 0.00
C PHE A 105 25.66 -11.27 -0.15
N GLY A 106 26.72 -11.11 0.65
CA GLY A 106 27.92 -11.94 0.51
C GLY A 106 27.94 -13.22 1.35
N ARG A 107 27.33 -13.24 2.56
CA ARG A 107 27.57 -14.31 3.55
C ARG A 107 26.42 -14.65 4.51
N GLY A 108 25.32 -13.87 4.52
CA GLY A 108 24.24 -14.04 5.51
C GLY A 108 23.07 -14.94 5.08
N TRP A 109 23.01 -15.33 3.80
CA TRP A 109 21.88 -16.09 3.25
C TRP A 109 21.79 -17.52 3.83
N ASP A 110 22.92 -18.11 4.24
CA ASP A 110 22.93 -19.45 4.85
C ASP A 110 22.27 -19.49 6.24
N THR A 111 22.25 -18.38 6.98
CA THR A 111 21.68 -18.37 8.33
C THR A 111 20.16 -18.21 8.34
N ILE A 112 19.56 -17.58 7.33
CA ILE A 112 18.10 -17.38 7.27
C ILE A 112 17.38 -18.65 6.77
N ARG A 113 18.02 -19.45 5.89
CA ARG A 113 17.47 -20.76 5.48
C ARG A 113 17.34 -21.75 6.64
N LEU A 114 18.16 -21.62 7.69
CA LEU A 114 18.11 -22.47 8.88
C LEU A 114 16.95 -22.16 9.85
N PHE A 115 16.32 -20.98 9.75
CA PHE A 115 15.17 -20.62 10.61
C PHE A 115 13.80 -20.83 9.94
N PHE A 116 13.75 -21.01 8.62
CA PHE A 116 12.52 -21.33 7.87
C PHE A 116 12.44 -22.79 7.42
N GLY A 117 13.38 -23.63 7.86
CA GLY A 117 13.39 -25.08 7.69
C GLY A 117 13.33 -25.79 9.03
N GLN A 118 12.25 -25.57 9.79
CA GLN A 118 11.80 -26.48 10.85
C GLN A 118 10.27 -26.53 10.86
#